data_AF-A0A255ZLM8-F1
#
_entry.id   AF-A0A255ZLM8-F1
#
_cell.length_a   1.000
_cell.length_b   1.000
_cell.length_c   1.000
_cell.angle_alpha   90.00
_cell.angle_beta   90.00
_cell.angle_gamma   90.00
#
_symmetry.space_group_name_H-M   'P 1'
#
loop_
_entity.id
_entity.type
_entity.pdbx_description
1 polymer ?
#
loop_
_entity_poly.entity_id
_entity_poly.type
_entity_poly.pdbx_seq_one_letter_code
_entity_poly.pdbx_strand_id
1 'polypeptide(L)'
;MPPLAKFALFLIAACAVSTGAIAQKVYKCGSNYSQIPCPDGVTIEAEDARTKAQKSAATQNSKSQARQAESLEKERLKDEAQARATDQAWAKAQHKKEPSDSKPKSKKNSKEPEYFTAKPPPPVKQ
;
A
#
# COMPACT_ATOMS: atom_id res chain seq x y z
N MET A 1 -11.03 -34.39 34.69
CA MET A 1 -9.71 -33.73 34.73
C MET A 1 -9.82 -32.26 34.26
N PRO A 2 -10.39 -31.32 35.06
CA PRO A 2 -10.60 -29.94 34.60
C PRO A 2 -9.71 -28.81 35.21
N PRO A 3 -8.75 -29.01 36.15
CA PRO A 3 -8.13 -27.87 36.84
C PRO A 3 -7.11 -27.12 35.98
N LEU A 4 -6.40 -27.80 35.07
CA LEU A 4 -5.34 -27.18 34.27
C LEU A 4 -5.85 -26.09 33.32
N ALA A 5 -7.01 -26.29 32.69
CA ALA A 5 -7.57 -25.31 31.74
C ALA A 5 -7.98 -23.99 32.45
N LYS A 6 -8.47 -24.09 33.69
CA LYS A 6 -8.84 -22.92 34.50
C LYS A 6 -7.60 -22.15 34.98
N PHE A 7 -6.54 -22.86 35.36
CA PHE A 7 -5.25 -22.26 35.72
C PHE A 7 -4.59 -21.55 34.52
N ALA A 8 -4.61 -22.16 33.33
CA ALA A 8 -4.09 -21.54 32.11
C ALA A 8 -4.84 -20.24 31.76
N LEU A 9 -6.18 -20.25 31.86
CA LEU A 9 -7.00 -19.07 31.60
C LEU A 9 -6.74 -17.94 32.61
N PHE A 10 -6.51 -18.29 33.89
CA PHE A 10 -6.15 -17.33 34.93
C PHE A 10 -4.77 -16.70 34.69
N LEU A 11 -3.78 -17.48 34.27
CA LEU A 11 -2.44 -16.98 33.93
C LEU A 11 -2.46 -16.06 32.70
N ILE A 12 -3.24 -16.41 31.67
CA ILE A 12 -3.38 -15.56 30.46
C ILE A 12 -4.05 -14.22 30.82
N ALA A 13 -5.09 -14.24 31.65
CA ALA A 13 -5.75 -13.03 32.12
C ALA A 13 -4.80 -12.14 32.96
N ALA A 14 -3.97 -12.75 33.82
CA ALA A 14 -2.98 -12.01 34.61
C ALA A 14 -1.92 -11.33 33.72
N CYS A 15 -1.39 -12.03 32.71
CA CYS A 15 -0.42 -11.46 31.76
C CYS A 15 -1.00 -10.30 30.92
N ALA A 16 -2.31 -10.34 30.61
CA ALA A 16 -2.98 -9.27 29.87
C ALA A 16 -3.12 -7.96 30.69
N VAL A 17 -3.17 -8.04 32.02
CA VAL A 17 -3.18 -6.86 32.90
C VAL A 17 -1.77 -6.30 33.08
N SER A 18 -0.75 -7.16 33.13
CA SER A 18 0.66 -6.79 33.30
C SER A 18 1.32 -6.14 32.07
N THR A 19 0.67 -6.21 30.90
CA THR A 19 1.17 -5.62 29.64
C THR A 19 0.66 -4.21 29.37
N GLY A 20 0.04 -3.55 30.36
CA GLY A 20 -0.10 -2.10 30.33
C GLY A 20 1.27 -1.46 30.20
N ALA A 21 1.53 -0.78 29.09
CA ALA A 21 2.76 -0.04 28.87
C ALA A 21 2.84 1.08 29.91
N ILE A 22 3.45 0.78 31.06
CA ILE A 22 3.88 1.76 32.04
C ILE A 22 4.82 2.74 31.33
N ALA A 23 4.49 4.04 31.42
CA ALA A 23 5.27 5.12 30.82
C ALA A 23 6.76 4.88 31.11
N GLN A 24 7.54 4.69 30.05
CA GLN A 24 8.98 4.48 30.20
C GLN A 24 9.59 5.83 30.55
N LYS A 25 10.17 5.94 31.74
CA LYS A 25 10.92 7.14 32.13
C LYS A 25 12.13 7.27 31.21
N VAL A 26 12.11 8.26 30.33
CA VAL A 26 13.22 8.59 29.44
C VAL A 26 13.94 9.79 30.02
N TYR A 27 15.24 9.74 30.12
CA TYR A 27 16.08 10.83 30.63
C TYR A 27 16.78 11.49 29.44
N LYS A 28 16.73 12.82 29.38
CA LYS A 28 17.49 13.59 28.40
C LYS A 28 18.84 13.97 29.01
N CYS A 29 19.89 13.31 28.56
CA CYS A 29 21.27 13.51 28.99
C CYS A 29 21.97 14.41 27.95
N GLY A 30 21.81 15.73 28.10
CA GLY A 30 22.31 16.72 27.15
C GLY A 30 21.60 16.63 25.79
N SER A 31 22.29 16.09 24.78
CA SER A 31 21.78 15.89 23.41
C SER A 31 21.24 14.48 23.14
N ASN A 32 21.42 13.53 24.06
CA ASN A 32 21.01 12.14 23.89
C ASN A 32 19.88 11.77 24.87
N TYR A 33 19.06 10.80 24.46
CA TYR A 33 18.01 10.23 25.29
C TYR A 33 18.44 8.86 25.80
N SER A 34 18.22 8.58 27.09
CA SER A 34 18.59 7.34 27.76
C SER A 34 17.43 6.81 28.60
N GLN A 35 17.32 5.50 28.76
CA GLN A 35 16.37 4.87 29.69
C GLN A 35 16.99 4.69 31.09
N ILE A 36 18.29 4.95 31.22
CA ILE A 36 19.04 4.90 32.48
C ILE A 36 19.20 6.34 33.01
N PRO A 37 18.98 6.60 34.31
CA PRO A 37 19.19 7.92 34.91
C PRO A 37 20.62 8.41 34.69
N CYS A 38 20.76 9.67 34.28
CA CYS A 38 22.04 10.35 34.15
C CYS A 38 22.20 11.40 35.27
N PRO A 39 23.42 11.70 35.73
CA PRO A 39 23.66 12.62 36.84
C PRO A 39 23.07 14.02 36.60
N ASP A 40 23.09 14.51 35.36
CA ASP A 40 22.50 15.80 34.96
C ASP A 40 21.26 15.65 34.04
N GLY A 41 20.67 14.45 34.02
CA GLY A 41 19.58 14.11 33.10
C GLY A 41 18.23 14.63 33.56
N VAL A 42 17.49 15.31 32.68
CA VAL A 42 16.10 15.72 32.97
C VAL A 42 15.18 14.55 32.66
N THR A 43 14.32 14.18 33.62
CA THR A 43 13.28 13.16 33.42
C THR A 43 12.20 13.68 32.48
N ILE A 44 11.93 12.91 31.44
CA ILE A 44 10.85 13.13 30.47
C ILE A 44 9.88 11.96 30.62
N GLU A 45 8.65 12.27 30.97
CA GLU A 45 7.54 11.34 30.89
C GLU A 45 7.19 11.16 29.41
N ALA A 46 7.63 10.05 28.83
CA ALA A 46 7.32 9.67 27.46
C ALA A 46 5.95 9.00 27.43
N GLU A 47 4.90 9.81 27.60
CA GLU A 47 3.52 9.35 27.44
C GLU A 47 3.10 9.39 25.97
N ASP A 48 2.46 8.32 25.48
CA ASP A 48 1.78 8.37 24.17
C ASP A 48 0.50 9.21 24.34
N ALA A 49 0.55 10.47 23.88
CA ALA A 49 -0.57 11.40 23.94
C ALA A 49 -1.79 10.98 23.10
N ARG A 50 -1.74 9.83 22.39
CA ARG A 50 -2.85 9.34 21.58
C ARG A 50 -4.04 8.99 22.46
N THR A 51 -5.12 9.72 22.24
CA THR A 51 -6.39 9.45 22.93
C THR A 51 -7.09 8.22 22.34
N LYS A 52 -7.94 7.56 23.13
CA LYS A 52 -8.76 6.43 22.64
C LYS A 52 -9.63 6.83 21.43
N ALA A 53 -10.13 8.07 21.41
CA ALA A 53 -10.90 8.63 20.30
C ALA A 53 -10.07 8.73 19.00
N GLN A 54 -8.82 9.19 19.09
CA GLN A 54 -7.90 9.24 17.94
C GLN A 54 -7.59 7.83 17.42
N LYS A 55 -7.40 6.85 18.31
CA LYS A 55 -7.20 5.45 17.92
C LYS A 55 -8.42 4.89 17.17
N SER A 56 -9.62 5.15 17.65
CA SER A 56 -10.84 4.69 16.97
C SER A 56 -11.02 5.37 15.61
N ALA A 57 -10.77 6.67 15.51
CA ALA A 57 -10.86 7.40 14.24
C ALA A 57 -9.85 6.88 13.20
N ALA A 58 -8.59 6.67 13.62
CA ALA A 58 -7.56 6.10 12.75
C ALA A 58 -7.94 4.70 12.29
N THR A 59 -8.45 3.86 13.19
CA THR A 59 -8.88 2.49 12.85
C THR A 59 -10.04 2.48 11.84
N GLN A 60 -11.01 3.38 12.00
CA GLN A 60 -12.12 3.50 11.05
C GLN A 60 -11.62 3.96 9.67
N ASN A 61 -10.71 4.94 9.64
CA ASN A 61 -10.13 5.43 8.40
C ASN A 61 -9.29 4.35 7.67
N SER A 62 -8.49 3.57 8.42
CA SER A 62 -7.76 2.44 7.84
C SER A 62 -8.70 1.40 7.24
N LYS A 63 -9.84 1.12 7.89
CA LYS A 63 -10.84 0.17 7.38
C LYS A 63 -11.51 0.70 6.10
N SER A 64 -11.86 1.98 6.04
CA SER A 64 -12.44 2.56 4.83
C SER A 64 -11.44 2.57 3.67
N GLN A 65 -10.18 2.93 3.93
CA GLN A 65 -9.12 2.90 2.91
C GLN A 65 -8.86 1.48 2.40
N ALA A 66 -8.85 0.48 3.27
CA ALA A 66 -8.68 -0.92 2.86
C ALA A 66 -9.80 -1.38 1.92
N ARG A 67 -11.06 -1.03 2.23
CA ARG A 67 -12.20 -1.35 1.35
C ARG A 67 -12.11 -0.64 0.01
N GLN A 68 -11.71 0.62 0.02
CA GLN A 68 -11.52 1.38 -1.22
C GLN A 68 -10.41 0.77 -2.08
N ALA A 69 -9.28 0.41 -1.47
CA ALA A 69 -8.18 -0.26 -2.16
C ALA A 69 -8.64 -1.59 -2.80
N GLU A 70 -9.37 -2.42 -2.07
CA GLU A 70 -9.92 -3.68 -2.59
C GLU A 70 -10.88 -3.45 -3.78
N SER A 71 -11.68 -2.39 -3.74
CA SER A 71 -12.58 -2.04 -4.85
C SER A 71 -11.79 -1.64 -6.11
N LEU A 72 -10.72 -0.86 -5.96
CA LEU A 72 -9.85 -0.45 -7.05
C LEU A 72 -9.06 -1.62 -7.63
N GLU A 73 -8.59 -2.54 -6.78
CA GLU A 73 -7.93 -3.76 -7.24
C GLU A 73 -8.89 -4.62 -8.09
N LYS A 74 -10.13 -4.80 -7.65
CA LYS A 74 -11.15 -5.53 -8.42
C LYS A 74 -11.45 -4.87 -9.76
N GLU A 75 -11.49 -3.54 -9.80
CA GLU A 75 -11.68 -2.79 -11.04
C GLU A 75 -10.49 -3.00 -11.99
N ARG A 76 -9.26 -2.87 -11.48
CA ARG A 76 -8.04 -3.14 -12.25
C ARG A 76 -8.02 -4.54 -12.85
N LEU A 77 -8.37 -5.56 -12.06
CA LEU A 77 -8.43 -6.95 -12.54
C LEU A 77 -9.49 -7.14 -13.63
N LYS A 78 -10.63 -6.46 -13.54
CA LYS A 78 -11.67 -6.52 -14.58
C LYS A 78 -11.20 -5.87 -15.87
N ASP A 79 -10.60 -4.68 -15.80
CA ASP A 79 -10.06 -3.98 -16.96
C ASP A 79 -8.98 -4.82 -17.66
N GLU A 80 -8.06 -5.39 -16.88
CA GLU A 80 -7.00 -6.25 -17.40
C GLU A 80 -7.55 -7.52 -18.05
N ALA A 81 -8.59 -8.13 -17.47
CA ALA A 81 -9.25 -9.28 -18.06
C ALA A 81 -9.93 -8.92 -19.39
N GLN A 82 -10.58 -7.76 -19.46
CA GLN A 82 -11.21 -7.26 -20.70
C GLN A 82 -10.17 -6.96 -21.79
N ALA A 83 -9.08 -6.26 -21.44
CA ALA A 83 -7.99 -5.98 -22.36
C ALA A 83 -7.33 -7.27 -22.89
N ARG A 84 -7.07 -8.24 -22.01
CA ARG A 84 -6.55 -9.55 -22.43
C ARG A 84 -7.52 -10.28 -23.37
N ALA A 85 -8.82 -10.21 -23.10
CA ALA A 85 -9.82 -10.83 -23.97
C ALA A 85 -9.88 -10.16 -25.35
N THR A 86 -9.79 -8.82 -25.42
CA THR A 86 -9.75 -8.07 -26.68
C THR A 86 -8.49 -8.39 -27.47
N ASP A 87 -7.33 -8.44 -26.81
CA ASP A 87 -6.05 -8.78 -27.43
C ASP A 87 -6.06 -10.21 -28.00
N GLN A 88 -6.59 -11.17 -27.25
CA GLN A 88 -6.74 -12.55 -27.71
C GLN A 88 -7.71 -12.66 -28.90
N ALA A 89 -8.82 -11.92 -28.88
CA ALA A 89 -9.76 -11.89 -30.00
C ALA A 89 -9.10 -11.30 -31.26
N TRP A 90 -8.32 -10.23 -31.11
CA TRP A 90 -7.60 -9.62 -32.21
C TRP A 90 -6.51 -10.53 -32.78
N ALA A 91 -5.72 -11.18 -31.91
CA ALA A 91 -4.71 -12.16 -32.32
C ALA A 91 -5.32 -13.35 -33.09
N LYS A 92 -6.47 -13.88 -32.63
CA LYS A 92 -7.21 -14.94 -33.35
C LYS A 92 -7.75 -14.47 -34.69
N ALA A 93 -8.22 -13.22 -34.78
CA ALA A 93 -8.71 -12.64 -36.02
C ALA A 93 -7.58 -12.42 -37.05
N GLN A 94 -6.37 -12.07 -36.60
CA GLN A 94 -5.21 -11.95 -37.48
C GLN A 94 -4.72 -13.33 -37.99
N HIS A 95 -4.66 -14.35 -37.12
CA HIS A 95 -4.30 -15.71 -37.55
C HIS A 95 -5.30 -16.33 -38.54
N LYS A 96 -6.60 -15.98 -38.46
CA LYS A 96 -7.61 -16.41 -39.44
C LYS A 96 -7.49 -15.70 -40.80
N LYS A 97 -6.74 -14.60 -40.89
CA LYS A 97 -6.54 -13.83 -42.13
C LYS A 97 -5.22 -14.14 -42.83
N GLU A 98 -4.38 -15.03 -42.32
CA GLU A 98 -3.23 -15.54 -43.07
C GLU A 98 -3.72 -16.64 -44.05
N PRO A 99 -3.65 -16.43 -45.37
CA PRO A 99 -3.75 -17.52 -46.33
C PRO A 99 -2.42 -18.29 -46.30
N SER A 100 -2.52 -19.61 -46.39
CA SER A 100 -1.46 -20.47 -46.90
C SER A 100 -0.89 -19.88 -48.19
N ASP A 101 0.44 -19.92 -48.30
CA ASP A 101 1.25 -19.58 -49.48
C ASP A 101 1.34 -18.11 -49.89
N SER A 102 2.53 -17.50 -49.67
CA SER A 102 3.30 -16.83 -50.72
C SER A 102 4.64 -16.25 -50.21
N LYS A 103 5.72 -16.58 -50.92
CA LYS A 103 7.11 -16.08 -50.85
C LYS A 103 7.30 -14.61 -50.43
N PRO A 104 8.44 -14.26 -49.80
CA PRO A 104 8.77 -12.87 -49.47
C PRO A 104 9.11 -12.10 -50.75
N LYS A 105 8.25 -11.16 -51.14
CA LYS A 105 8.61 -10.09 -52.09
C LYS A 105 8.99 -8.85 -51.28
N SER A 106 10.26 -8.47 -51.40
CA SER A 106 10.76 -7.16 -51.02
C SER A 106 10.00 -6.05 -51.75
N LYS A 107 9.72 -4.94 -51.05
CA LYS A 107 9.57 -3.55 -51.54
C LYS A 107 9.24 -2.66 -50.33
N LYS A 108 10.19 -1.87 -49.82
CA LYS A 108 10.63 -0.52 -50.27
C LYS A 108 9.84 0.59 -49.58
N ASN A 109 10.50 1.17 -48.57
CA ASN A 109 10.42 2.53 -48.03
C ASN A 109 9.03 3.12 -47.75
N SER A 110 8.63 3.10 -46.47
CA SER A 110 7.77 4.13 -45.88
C SER A 110 8.57 4.87 -44.82
N LYS A 111 8.66 6.18 -44.98
CA LYS A 111 9.37 7.11 -44.10
C LYS A 111 8.93 6.94 -42.65
N GLU A 112 9.92 6.99 -41.77
CA GLU A 112 9.80 7.10 -40.31
C GLU A 112 8.89 8.30 -39.97
N PRO A 113 7.81 8.16 -39.19
CA PRO A 113 7.09 9.32 -38.71
C PRO A 113 7.96 10.01 -37.67
N GLU A 114 8.57 11.14 -38.06
CA GLU A 114 9.25 12.02 -37.12
C GLU A 114 8.29 12.43 -36.01
N TYR A 115 8.65 12.02 -34.79
CA TYR A 115 8.26 12.52 -33.48
C TYR A 115 6.95 13.32 -33.38
N PHE A 116 6.00 12.77 -32.62
CA PHE A 116 4.84 13.50 -32.11
C PHE A 116 5.30 14.73 -31.32
N THR A 117 5.22 15.91 -31.92
CA THR A 117 5.51 17.18 -31.26
C THR A 117 4.17 17.82 -30.87
N ALA A 118 3.82 17.74 -29.58
CA ALA A 118 2.64 18.41 -29.06
C ALA A 118 2.82 19.93 -29.15
N LYS A 119 2.02 20.60 -29.98
CA LYS A 119 1.98 22.06 -30.04
C LYS A 119 1.27 22.60 -28.80
N PRO A 120 1.88 23.47 -27.98
CA PRO A 120 1.20 24.07 -26.84
C PRO A 120 0.09 25.03 -27.31
N PRO A 121 -1.01 25.17 -26.55
CA PRO A 121 -2.08 26.11 -26.88
C PRO A 121 -1.57 27.57 -26.78
N PRO A 122 -2.15 28.49 -27.58
CA PRO A 122 -1.73 29.89 -27.59
C PRO A 122 -1.99 30.57 -26.23
N PRO A 123 -1.14 31.53 -25.82
CA PRO A 123 -1.32 32.23 -24.56
C PRO A 123 -2.61 33.06 -24.59
N VAL A 124 -3.42 32.87 -23.55
CA VAL A 124 -4.62 33.68 -23.29
C VAL A 124 -4.15 35.10 -22.93
N LYS A 125 -4.60 36.09 -23.71
CA LYS A 125 -4.34 37.50 -23.42
C LYS A 125 -5.05 37.89 -22.12
N GLN A 126 -4.30 38.49 -21.21
CA GLN A 126 -4.81 39.13 -19.99
C GLN A 126 -5.61 40.38 -20.33
#